data_AF-A0A976DJR0-F1
#
_entry.id   AF-A0A976DJR0-F1
#
_cell.length_a   1.000
_cell.length_b   1.000
_cell.length_c   1.000
_cell.angle_alpha   90.00
_cell.angle_beta   90.00
_cell.angle_gamma   90.00
#
_symmetry.space_group_name_H-M   'P 1'
#
loop_
_entity.id
_entity.type
_entity.pdbx_description
1 polymer ?
#
loop_
_entity_poly.entity_id
_entity_poly.type
_entity_poly.pdbx_seq_one_letter_code
_entity_poly.pdbx_strand_id
1 'polypeptide(L)' 'MALDTHAALADAPTKDLYELGEMPPLGHVPKQMYAWTIRRERHGPPETAMQQEVVETWSIDSNEVLIMVMAAGVN' A
#
# COMPACT_ATOMS: atom_id res chain seq x y z
N MET A 1 -17.34 19.70 -7.04
CA MET A 1 -18.09 18.43 -6.97
C MET A 1 -17.15 17.28 -7.31
N ALA A 2 -16.36 16.84 -6.32
CA ALA A 2 -15.57 15.58 -6.26
C ALA A 2 -14.59 15.55 -5.05
N LEU A 3 -14.49 16.63 -4.26
CA LEU A 3 -13.61 16.70 -3.08
C LEU A 3 -14.36 16.85 -1.76
N ASP A 4 -15.70 16.94 -1.79
CA ASP A 4 -16.52 17.15 -0.58
C ASP A 4 -16.78 15.85 0.22
N THR A 5 -16.20 14.71 -0.20
CA THR A 5 -16.32 13.40 0.43
C THR A 5 -15.32 13.15 1.58
N HIS A 6 -14.70 14.18 2.15
CA HIS A 6 -13.71 14.00 3.22
C HIS A 6 -14.32 13.56 4.56
N ALA A 7 -15.60 13.85 4.81
CA ALA A 7 -16.26 13.44 6.05
C ALA A 7 -16.42 11.91 6.17
N ALA A 8 -16.61 11.20 5.05
CA ALA A 8 -16.89 9.76 5.08
C ALA A 8 -15.65 8.89 5.38
N LEU A 9 -14.44 9.40 5.19
CA LEU A 9 -13.20 8.66 5.47
C LEU A 9 -12.72 8.82 6.92
N ALA A 10 -13.16 9.84 7.64
CA ALA A 10 -12.76 10.05 9.04
C ALA A 10 -13.30 8.96 9.97
N ASP A 11 -14.46 8.39 9.66
CA ASP A 11 -15.16 7.38 10.47
C ASP A 11 -14.92 5.94 9.97
N ALA A 12 -14.08 5.74 8.94
CA ALA A 12 -13.78 4.40 8.45
C ALA A 12 -12.99 3.59 9.52
N PRO A 13 -13.22 2.27 9.62
CA PRO A 13 -12.53 1.45 10.62
C PRO A 13 -11.02 1.44 10.36
N THR A 14 -10.25 1.57 11.45
CA THR A 14 -8.80 1.39 11.42
C THR A 14 -8.46 -0.09 11.33
N LYS A 15 -7.70 -0.46 10.29
CA LYS A 15 -7.29 -1.83 10.02
C LYS A 15 -5.77 -1.91 9.88
N ASP A 16 -5.25 -3.11 10.12
CA ASP A 16 -3.82 -3.38 9.91
C ASP A 16 -3.51 -3.71 8.43
N LEU A 17 -4.53 -4.01 7.61
CA LEU A 17 -4.43 -4.25 6.17
C LEU A 17 -5.73 -3.77 5.49
N TYR A 18 -5.61 -3.13 4.33
CA TYR A 18 -6.72 -2.68 3.49
C TYR A 18 -6.63 -3.33 2.11
N GLU A 19 -7.79 -3.59 1.50
CA GLU A 19 -7.85 -4.15 0.15
C GLU A 19 -7.47 -3.11 -0.92
N LEU A 20 -7.07 -3.57 -2.12
CA LEU A 20 -6.74 -2.67 -3.22
C LEU A 20 -7.96 -1.78 -3.58
N GLY A 21 -7.74 -0.46 -3.55
CA GLY A 21 -8.78 0.55 -3.79
C GLY A 21 -9.62 0.90 -2.55
N GLU A 22 -9.43 0.22 -1.42
CA GLU A 22 -9.99 0.60 -0.13
C GLU A 22 -9.13 1.70 0.50
N MET A 23 -9.66 2.91 0.64
CA MET A 23 -8.93 4.03 1.22
C MET A 23 -8.94 3.96 2.76
N PRO A 24 -7.77 4.00 3.43
CA PRO A 24 -7.72 4.12 4.88
C PRO A 24 -8.23 5.50 5.34
N PRO A 25 -8.63 5.63 6.62
CA PRO A 25 -8.88 6.94 7.22
C PRO A 25 -7.68 7.87 7.05
N LEU A 26 -7.95 9.15 6.81
CA LEU A 26 -6.88 10.13 6.64
C LEU A 26 -5.99 10.18 7.88
N GLY A 27 -4.67 9.96 7.70
CA GLY A 27 -3.69 9.95 8.77
C GLY A 27 -3.47 8.59 9.44
N HIS A 28 -4.28 7.57 9.14
CA HIS A 28 -4.02 6.20 9.56
C HIS A 28 -3.05 5.52 8.60
N VAL A 29 -2.02 4.87 9.14
CA VAL A 29 -1.07 4.04 8.39
C VAL A 29 -1.29 2.58 8.80
N PRO A 30 -1.66 1.69 7.85
CA PRO A 30 -1.79 0.27 8.17
C PRO A 30 -0.42 -0.33 8.52
N LYS A 31 -0.42 -1.41 9.32
CA LYS A 31 0.83 -2.13 9.64
C LYS A 31 1.34 -2.94 8.46
N GLN A 32 0.44 -3.40 7.60
CA GLN A 32 0.75 -4.27 6.48
C GLN A 32 0.16 -3.73 5.16
N MET A 33 0.79 -4.10 4.06
CA MET A 33 0.37 -3.72 2.70
C MET A 33 0.60 -4.86 1.71
N TYR A 34 -0.13 -4.84 0.59
CA TYR A 34 0.13 -5.70 -0.56
C TYR A 34 1.29 -5.16 -1.40
N ALA A 35 2.21 -6.04 -1.81
CA ALA A 35 3.32 -5.69 -2.69
C ALA A 35 3.66 -6.83 -3.66
N TRP A 36 4.18 -6.48 -4.84
CA TRP A 36 4.90 -7.43 -5.69
C TRP A 36 6.34 -7.54 -5.20
N THR A 37 6.74 -8.72 -4.72
CA THR A 37 8.03 -8.96 -4.09
C THR A 37 8.86 -9.98 -4.86
N ILE A 38 10.19 -9.87 -4.72
CA ILE A 38 11.15 -10.82 -5.28
C ILE A 38 11.94 -11.43 -4.11
N ARG A 39 12.13 -12.75 -4.14
CA ARG A 39 12.90 -13.49 -3.15
C ARG A 39 13.96 -14.36 -3.81
N ARG A 40 15.07 -14.59 -3.11
CA ARG A 40 16.27 -15.24 -3.64
C ARG A 40 15.99 -16.63 -4.22
N GLU A 41 15.15 -17.39 -3.55
CA GLU A 41 14.77 -18.77 -3.92
C GLU A 41 13.89 -18.87 -5.17
N ARG A 42 13.34 -17.75 -5.66
CA ARG A 42 12.51 -17.68 -6.87
C ARG A 42 13.12 -16.80 -7.96
N HIS A 43 14.40 -16.46 -7.88
CA HIS A 43 15.05 -15.68 -8.93
C HIS A 43 14.91 -16.36 -10.30
N GLY A 44 14.52 -15.58 -11.30
CA GLY A 44 14.20 -16.10 -12.63
C GLY A 44 13.38 -15.11 -13.44
N PRO A 45 12.68 -15.59 -14.48
CA PRO A 45 11.76 -14.77 -15.28
C PRO A 45 10.67 -14.08 -14.43
N PRO A 46 10.20 -12.87 -14.80
CA PRO A 46 9.25 -12.08 -14.00
C PRO A 46 8.00 -12.85 -13.56
N GLU A 47 7.45 -13.70 -14.44
CA GLU A 47 6.26 -14.53 -14.19
C GLU A 47 6.43 -15.53 -13.03
N THR A 48 7.67 -15.87 -12.70
CA THR A 48 8.00 -16.74 -11.56
C THR A 48 8.58 -15.98 -10.38
N ALA A 49 9.41 -14.97 -10.65
CA ALA A 49 10.15 -14.24 -9.63
C ALA A 49 9.30 -13.26 -8.84
N MET A 50 8.40 -12.53 -9.51
CA MET A 50 7.54 -11.55 -8.87
C MET A 50 6.26 -12.23 -8.38
N GLN A 51 5.99 -12.12 -7.08
CA GLN A 51 4.76 -12.66 -6.48
C GLN A 51 4.10 -11.62 -5.57
N GLN A 52 2.78 -11.64 -5.48
CA GLN A 52 2.04 -10.80 -4.54
C GLN A 52 2.18 -11.35 -3.13
N GLU A 53 2.58 -10.50 -2.21
CA GLU A 53 2.72 -10.84 -0.80
C GLU A 53 2.17 -9.71 0.08
N VAL A 54 1.74 -10.07 1.28
CA VAL A 54 1.47 -9.11 2.36
C VAL A 54 2.77 -8.90 3.12
N VAL A 55 3.21 -7.65 3.22
CA VAL A 55 4.46 -7.25 3.87
C VAL A 55 4.20 -6.12 4.87
N GLU A 56 5.14 -5.90 5.78
CA GLU A 56 5.08 -4.76 6.70
C GLU A 56 5.19 -3.43 5.92
N THR A 57 4.41 -2.45 6.34
CA THR A 57 4.48 -1.08 5.84
C THR A 57 5.73 -0.41 6.38
N TRP A 58 6.45 0.31 5.52
CA TRP A 58 7.70 0.96 5.87
C TRP A 58 7.51 2.08 6.90
N SER A 59 8.39 2.15 7.90
CA SER A 59 8.56 3.34 8.73
C SER A 59 9.27 4.44 7.95
N ILE A 60 8.92 5.69 8.21
CA ILE A 60 9.56 6.86 7.57
C ILE A 60 10.35 7.69 8.59
N ASP A 61 11.43 8.32 8.14
CA ASP A 61 12.16 9.35 8.90
C ASP A 61 11.63 10.76 8.56
N SER A 62 12.19 11.77 9.22
CA SER A 62 11.79 13.18 9.24
C SER A 62 11.76 13.86 7.86
N ASN A 63 12.47 13.32 6.86
CA ASN A 63 12.57 13.86 5.50
C ASN A 63 11.98 12.90 4.44
N GLU A 64 11.21 11.91 4.87
CA GLU A 64 10.58 10.92 4.00
C GLU A 64 9.06 11.09 4.01
N VAL A 65 8.41 10.55 2.99
CA VAL A 65 6.96 10.54 2.87
C VAL A 65 6.47 9.14 2.52
N LEU A 66 5.33 8.76 3.06
CA LEU A 66 4.63 7.54 2.70
C LEU A 66 3.49 7.87 1.74
N ILE A 67 3.41 7.16 0.62
CA ILE A 67 2.45 7.42 -0.46
C ILE A 67 1.56 6.19 -0.64
N MET A 68 0.24 6.40 -0.62
CA MET A 68 -0.71 5.41 -1.13
C MET A 68 -0.63 5.40 -2.66
N VAL A 69 0.02 4.38 -3.22
CA VAL A 69 0.27 4.28 -4.66
C VAL A 69 -1.02 3.95 -5.39
N MET A 70 -1.49 4.88 -6.23
CA MET A 70 -2.68 4.67 -7.08
C MET A 70 -2.33 3.94 -8.38
N ALA A 71 -1.14 4.17 -8.92
CA ALA A 71 -0.60 3.52 -10.11
C ALA A 71 0.93 3.60 -10.09
N ALA A 72 1.60 2.63 -10.73
CA ALA A 72 3.04 2.59 -10.91
C ALA A 72 3.39 2.29 -12.38
N GLY A 73 4.54 2.78 -12.85
CA GLY A 73 5.05 2.50 -14.19
C GLY A 73 5.84 1.20 -14.25
N VAL A 74 5.91 0.59 -15.43
CA VAL A 74 6.83 -0.52 -15.74
C VAL A 74 8.03 0.05 -16.49
N ASN A 75 9.23 -0.39 -16.11
CA ASN A 75 10.51 0.04 -16.69
C ASN A 75 11.45 -1.15 -16.82
#